data_AF-A0ABD5E1L8-F1
#
_entry.id   AF-A0ABD5E1L8-F1
#
_cell.length_a   1.000
_cell.length_b   1.000
_cell.length_c   1.000
_cell.angle_alpha   90.00
_cell.angle_beta   90.00
_cell.angle_gamma   90.00
#
_symmetry.space_group_name_H-M   'P 1'
#
loop_
_entity.id
_entity.type
_entity.pdbx_description
1 polymer ?
#
loop_
_entity_poly.entity_id
_entity_poly.type
_entity_poly.pdbx_seq_one_letter_code
_entity_poly.pdbx_strand_id
1 'polypeptide(L)'
;MHDPGASDIVRDISDENEGYAKDHYHEDDKGKGMYWTAQYRDDASLAEMMECDRPPFWADNAEPPDVPHAISPEILAGLAYERMKVPSLKAKLAPAGASKVNLPTWVWLDSSQLEPVSVTATLAVGGFAMSATTTAKPVRLAIRPGTADARTLPAGGTCPVGGGGAIGEPFAAGKADRTPPCGVTYLKSSGDAAYRLQTAVTWDTAWTGTGGAGGDLPDGTYGQPQDVQVREIQSVNR
;
A
#
# COMPACT_ATOMS: atom_id res chain seq x y z
N MET A 1 -5.98 -14.41 -16.79
CA MET A 1 -6.91 -14.45 -17.94
C MET A 1 -8.30 -14.47 -17.33
N HIS A 2 -9.15 -13.50 -17.67
CA HIS A 2 -10.53 -13.49 -17.22
C HIS A 2 -11.27 -14.59 -17.98
N ASP A 3 -11.71 -15.64 -17.29
CA ASP A 3 -12.52 -16.71 -17.88
C ASP A 3 -13.99 -16.29 -17.81
N PRO A 4 -14.63 -15.95 -18.94
CA PRO A 4 -16.03 -15.53 -18.96
C PRO A 4 -17.01 -16.64 -18.56
N GLY A 5 -16.59 -17.91 -18.47
CA GLY A 5 -17.41 -19.01 -17.97
C GLY A 5 -17.41 -19.15 -16.44
N ALA A 6 -16.47 -18.49 -15.75
CA ALA A 6 -16.36 -18.58 -14.29
C ALA A 6 -17.58 -17.96 -13.59
N SER A 7 -18.19 -16.92 -14.15
CA SER A 7 -19.38 -16.29 -13.56
C SER A 7 -20.61 -17.21 -13.56
N ASP A 8 -20.77 -18.03 -14.61
CA ASP A 8 -21.87 -18.98 -14.71
C ASP A 8 -21.68 -20.14 -13.72
N ILE A 9 -20.44 -20.62 -13.57
CA ILE A 9 -20.08 -21.65 -12.58
C ILE A 9 -20.27 -21.12 -11.14
N VAL A 10 -19.84 -19.89 -10.86
CA VAL A 10 -20.04 -19.25 -9.55
C VAL A 10 -21.52 -19.11 -9.23
N ARG A 11 -22.35 -18.76 -10.23
CA ARG A 11 -23.80 -18.67 -10.05
C ARG A 11 -24.42 -20.05 -9.79
N ASP A 12 -24.06 -21.07 -10.57
CA ASP A 12 -24.59 -22.42 -10.39
C ASP A 12 -24.20 -23.03 -9.04
N ILE A 13 -22.96 -22.81 -8.58
CA ILE A 13 -22.52 -23.21 -7.23
C ILE A 13 -23.30 -22.44 -6.16
N SER A 14 -23.51 -21.13 -6.35
CA SER A 14 -24.32 -20.32 -5.43
C SER A 14 -25.77 -20.83 -5.33
N ASP A 15 -26.39 -21.16 -6.47
CA ASP A 15 -27.76 -21.68 -6.54
C ASP A 15 -27.88 -23.08 -5.91
N GLU A 16 -26.89 -23.95 -6.10
CA GLU A 16 -26.80 -25.26 -5.43
C GLU A 16 -26.62 -25.09 -3.91
N ASN A 17 -25.79 -24.13 -3.49
CA ASN A 17 -25.58 -23.82 -2.08
C ASN A 17 -26.86 -23.31 -1.39
N GLU A 18 -27.67 -22.51 -2.07
CA GLU A 18 -29.00 -22.13 -1.58
C GLU A 18 -29.97 -23.33 -1.49
N GLY A 19 -29.77 -24.37 -2.31
CA GLY A 19 -30.54 -25.61 -2.27
C GLY A 19 -30.41 -26.34 -0.93
N TYR A 20 -29.19 -26.47 -0.40
CA TYR A 20 -28.94 -27.10 0.90
C TYR A 20 -29.62 -26.38 2.07
N ALA A 21 -29.86 -25.07 1.95
CA ALA A 21 -30.58 -24.29 2.97
C ALA A 21 -32.11 -24.49 2.92
N LYS A 22 -32.66 -25.07 1.84
CA LYS A 22 -34.12 -25.24 1.64
C LYS A 22 -34.70 -26.51 2.28
N ASP A 23 -33.87 -27.46 2.67
CA ASP A 23 -34.30 -28.76 3.21
C ASP A 23 -34.78 -28.71 4.68
N HIS A 24 -34.95 -27.52 5.26
CA HIS A 24 -35.39 -27.28 6.65
C HIS A 24 -34.49 -27.93 7.75
N TYR A 25 -33.29 -28.38 7.38
CA TYR A 25 -32.31 -28.92 8.32
C TYR A 25 -31.80 -27.78 9.24
N HIS A 26 -31.83 -27.97 10.55
CA HIS A 26 -31.50 -27.00 11.62
C HIS A 26 -32.53 -25.88 11.91
N GLU A 27 -33.81 -26.03 11.54
CA GLU A 27 -34.84 -25.05 11.94
C GLU A 27 -35.01 -24.87 13.45
N ASP A 28 -34.80 -25.93 14.23
CA ASP A 28 -34.84 -25.92 15.71
C ASP A 28 -33.56 -25.36 16.36
N ASP A 29 -32.55 -25.04 15.54
CA ASP A 29 -31.25 -24.51 15.95
C ASP A 29 -31.05 -23.04 15.55
N LYS A 30 -32.14 -22.34 15.20
CA LYS A 30 -32.13 -20.89 14.94
C LYS A 30 -31.43 -20.14 16.07
N GLY A 31 -30.39 -19.38 15.71
CA GLY A 31 -29.58 -18.59 16.63
C GLY A 31 -28.45 -19.36 17.34
N LYS A 32 -28.36 -20.68 17.17
CA LYS A 32 -27.25 -21.50 17.71
C LYS A 32 -26.10 -21.65 16.73
N GLY A 33 -26.39 -21.57 15.43
CA GLY A 33 -25.41 -21.72 14.35
C GLY A 33 -25.83 -21.02 13.06
N MET A 34 -25.08 -21.28 12.01
CA MET A 34 -25.33 -20.83 10.65
C MET A 34 -24.71 -21.78 9.63
N TYR A 35 -25.22 -21.76 8.40
CA TYR A 35 -24.59 -22.45 7.28
C TYR A 35 -23.35 -21.71 6.81
N TRP A 36 -22.27 -22.45 6.63
CA TRP A 36 -21.01 -22.02 6.04
C TRP A 36 -20.95 -22.51 4.60
N THR A 37 -20.52 -21.63 3.70
CA THR A 37 -20.42 -21.89 2.27
C THR A 37 -19.13 -21.29 1.72
N ALA A 38 -18.64 -21.85 0.62
CA ALA A 38 -17.56 -21.26 -0.14
C ALA A 38 -17.94 -19.85 -0.63
N GLN A 39 -16.94 -18.96 -0.60
CA GLN A 39 -17.02 -17.61 -1.16
C GLN A 39 -15.75 -17.38 -1.98
N TYR A 40 -15.89 -16.66 -3.08
CA TYR A 40 -14.82 -16.45 -4.04
C TYR A 40 -14.48 -14.97 -4.18
N ARG A 41 -13.20 -14.68 -4.45
CA ARG A 41 -12.81 -13.36 -4.91
C ARG A 41 -13.27 -13.17 -6.35
N ASP A 42 -13.61 -11.93 -6.71
CA ASP A 42 -14.03 -11.58 -8.08
C ASP A 42 -12.97 -11.92 -9.15
N ASP A 43 -11.70 -11.98 -8.76
CA ASP A 43 -10.56 -12.24 -9.64
C ASP A 43 -9.97 -13.65 -9.50
N ALA A 44 -10.59 -14.53 -8.71
CA ALA A 44 -10.12 -15.90 -8.54
C ALA A 44 -10.18 -16.68 -9.87
N SER A 45 -9.16 -17.49 -10.12
CA SER A 45 -9.15 -18.48 -11.19
C SER A 45 -10.04 -19.67 -10.83
N LEU A 46 -10.48 -20.42 -11.85
CA LEU A 46 -11.25 -21.65 -11.63
C LEU A 46 -10.51 -22.66 -10.73
N ALA A 47 -9.18 -22.73 -10.86
CA ALA A 47 -8.36 -23.59 -10.00
C ALA A 47 -8.42 -23.17 -8.52
N GLU A 48 -8.32 -21.88 -8.24
CA GLU A 48 -8.45 -21.33 -6.87
C GLU A 48 -9.87 -21.51 -6.32
N MET A 49 -10.91 -21.36 -7.16
CA MET A 49 -12.29 -21.64 -6.76
C MET A 49 -12.49 -23.12 -6.39
N MET A 50 -11.90 -24.03 -7.16
CA MET A 50 -11.95 -25.48 -6.91
C MET A 50 -11.20 -25.91 -5.64
N GLU A 51 -10.36 -25.05 -5.04
CA GLU A 51 -9.79 -25.33 -3.70
C GLU A 51 -10.84 -25.20 -2.59
N CYS A 52 -11.95 -24.50 -2.84
CA CYS A 52 -13.08 -24.34 -1.92
C CYS A 52 -14.27 -25.22 -2.34
N ASP A 53 -14.04 -26.52 -2.56
CA ASP A 53 -15.04 -27.48 -3.10
C ASP A 53 -15.98 -28.10 -2.05
N ARG A 54 -15.83 -27.72 -0.78
CA ARG A 54 -16.63 -28.29 0.31
C ARG A 54 -18.10 -27.85 0.18
N PRO A 55 -19.06 -28.80 0.16
CA PRO A 55 -20.48 -28.47 0.20
C PRO A 55 -20.86 -27.67 1.44
N PRO A 56 -21.92 -26.84 1.40
CA PRO A 56 -22.35 -26.07 2.56
C PRO A 56 -22.64 -26.98 3.76
N PHE A 57 -22.30 -26.49 4.95
CA PHE A 57 -22.49 -27.25 6.18
C PHE A 57 -22.86 -26.34 7.33
N TRP A 58 -23.58 -26.88 8.30
CA TRP A 58 -23.95 -26.16 9.52
C TRP A 58 -22.79 -26.14 10.52
N ALA A 59 -22.55 -25.00 11.18
CA ALA A 59 -21.68 -24.90 12.33
C ALA A 59 -22.25 -23.94 13.39
N ASP A 60 -21.93 -24.18 14.65
CA ASP A 60 -22.37 -23.38 15.79
C ASP A 60 -21.64 -22.01 15.84
N ASN A 61 -22.27 -21.02 16.47
CA ASN A 61 -21.82 -19.61 16.45
C ASN A 61 -20.63 -19.29 17.38
N ALA A 62 -19.94 -20.29 17.93
CA ALA A 62 -18.91 -20.09 18.95
C ALA A 62 -17.58 -19.59 18.35
N GLU A 63 -17.09 -20.24 17.30
CA GLU A 63 -15.83 -19.94 16.61
C GLU A 63 -15.94 -20.31 15.13
N PRO A 64 -15.12 -19.74 14.23
CA PRO A 64 -15.05 -20.21 12.85
C PRO A 64 -14.77 -21.72 12.83
N PRO A 65 -15.42 -22.49 11.95
CA PRO A 65 -15.18 -23.91 11.85
C PRO A 65 -13.72 -24.18 11.44
N ASP A 66 -13.15 -25.26 11.96
CA ASP A 66 -11.80 -25.72 11.62
C ASP A 66 -11.80 -26.36 10.22
N VAL A 67 -11.84 -25.50 9.21
CA VAL A 67 -11.76 -25.86 7.80
C VAL A 67 -10.72 -24.98 7.11
N PRO A 68 -10.01 -25.50 6.09
CA PRO A 68 -9.10 -24.68 5.30
C PRO A 68 -9.80 -23.42 4.79
N HIS A 69 -9.10 -22.28 4.87
CA HIS A 69 -9.59 -20.98 4.40
C HIS A 69 -10.88 -20.48 5.08
N ALA A 70 -11.26 -21.03 6.25
CA ALA A 70 -12.27 -20.42 7.09
C ALA A 70 -11.91 -18.96 7.36
N ILE A 71 -12.90 -18.07 7.30
CA ILE A 71 -12.67 -16.64 7.50
C ILE A 71 -11.95 -16.41 8.84
N SER A 72 -10.84 -15.68 8.77
CA SER A 72 -9.97 -15.39 9.91
C SER A 72 -9.65 -13.89 9.96
N PRO A 73 -9.18 -13.35 11.10
CA PRO A 73 -8.67 -11.99 11.15
C PRO A 73 -7.55 -11.72 10.12
N GLU A 74 -6.72 -12.71 9.80
CA GLU A 74 -5.68 -12.60 8.78
C GLU A 74 -6.28 -12.43 7.38
N ILE A 75 -7.32 -13.21 7.03
CA ILE A 75 -8.02 -13.04 5.75
C ILE A 75 -8.67 -11.66 5.69
N LEU A 76 -9.31 -11.19 6.77
CA LEU A 76 -9.85 -9.83 6.85
C LEU A 76 -8.77 -8.75 6.66
N ALA A 77 -7.58 -8.95 7.23
CA ALA A 77 -6.46 -8.04 7.05
C ALA A 77 -5.98 -7.99 5.59
N GLY A 78 -5.96 -9.13 4.90
CA GLY A 78 -5.69 -9.24 3.48
C GLY A 78 -6.72 -8.49 2.63
N LEU A 79 -8.02 -8.65 2.93
CA LEU A 79 -9.09 -7.90 2.25
C LEU A 79 -8.99 -6.39 2.48
N ALA A 80 -8.67 -5.97 3.71
CA ALA A 80 -8.43 -4.56 4.03
C ALA A 80 -7.20 -4.02 3.28
N TYR A 81 -6.14 -4.83 3.16
CA TYR A 81 -4.92 -4.51 2.42
C TYR A 81 -5.19 -4.31 0.92
N GLU A 82 -5.93 -5.23 0.28
CA GLU A 82 -6.29 -5.13 -1.14
C GLU A 82 -7.13 -3.89 -1.45
N ARG A 83 -7.94 -3.42 -0.50
CA ARG A 83 -8.75 -2.19 -0.65
C ARG A 83 -8.03 -0.93 -0.22
N MET A 84 -6.81 -1.04 0.33
CA MET A 84 -6.04 0.10 0.80
C MET A 84 -5.54 0.96 -0.36
N LYS A 85 -5.75 2.28 -0.25
CA LYS A 85 -5.26 3.26 -1.22
C LYS A 85 -4.18 4.13 -0.58
N VAL A 86 -2.93 3.75 -0.81
CA VAL A 86 -1.77 4.52 -0.33
C VAL A 86 -1.48 5.67 -1.32
N PRO A 87 -1.35 6.92 -0.85
CA PRO A 87 -1.14 8.05 -1.74
C PRO A 87 0.26 8.02 -2.38
N SER A 88 0.32 8.38 -3.66
CA SER A 88 1.59 8.71 -4.32
C SER A 88 1.97 10.15 -4.02
N LEU A 89 3.03 10.37 -3.24
CA LEU A 89 3.45 11.69 -2.80
C LEU A 89 4.43 12.35 -3.77
N LYS A 90 4.25 13.65 -3.99
CA LYS A 90 5.19 14.49 -4.73
C LYS A 90 6.08 15.24 -3.75
N ALA A 91 7.38 14.94 -3.76
CA ALA A 91 8.35 15.63 -2.92
C ALA A 91 8.51 17.10 -3.33
N LYS A 92 8.71 17.98 -2.35
CA LYS A 92 9.03 19.38 -2.61
C LYS A 92 10.51 19.53 -2.95
N LEU A 93 10.80 20.42 -3.90
CA LEU A 93 12.16 20.68 -4.39
C LEU A 93 12.54 22.14 -4.14
N ALA A 94 13.81 22.36 -3.77
CA ALA A 94 14.42 23.69 -3.82
C ALA A 94 15.77 23.64 -4.54
N PRO A 95 16.01 24.48 -5.56
CA PRO A 95 15.06 25.45 -6.11
C PRO A 95 13.84 24.77 -6.76
N ALA A 96 12.69 25.45 -6.75
CA ALA A 96 11.48 24.96 -7.43
C ALA A 96 11.60 25.04 -8.97
N GLY A 97 12.49 25.91 -9.46
CA GLY A 97 12.83 26.04 -10.88
C GLY A 97 14.08 25.22 -11.25
N ALA A 98 14.85 25.72 -12.20
CA ALA A 98 16.06 25.03 -12.65
C ALA A 98 17.09 24.89 -11.51
N SER A 99 17.56 23.66 -11.34
CA SER A 99 18.71 23.34 -10.52
C SER A 99 19.99 23.74 -11.24
N LYS A 100 21.10 23.84 -10.50
CA LYS A 100 22.39 24.25 -11.05
C LYS A 100 23.41 23.15 -10.90
N VAL A 101 24.28 22.99 -11.89
CA VAL A 101 25.38 22.01 -11.83
C VAL A 101 26.23 22.28 -10.59
N ASN A 102 26.61 21.21 -9.90
CA ASN A 102 27.40 21.20 -8.66
C ASN A 102 26.75 21.89 -7.44
N LEU A 103 25.47 22.31 -7.52
CA LEU A 103 24.72 22.78 -6.37
C LEU A 103 23.64 21.77 -5.96
N PRO A 104 23.39 21.59 -4.66
CA PRO A 104 22.41 20.64 -4.18
C PRO A 104 20.98 21.14 -4.44
N THR A 105 20.18 20.28 -5.03
CA THR A 105 18.72 20.38 -5.04
C THR A 105 18.18 19.71 -3.78
N TRP A 106 17.52 20.48 -2.93
CA TRP A 106 16.87 19.99 -1.72
C TRP A 106 15.62 19.19 -2.09
N VAL A 107 15.35 18.12 -1.34
CA VAL A 107 14.17 17.25 -1.49
C VAL A 107 13.58 16.99 -0.11
N TRP A 108 12.29 17.25 0.10
CA TRP A 108 11.62 16.94 1.37
C TRP A 108 10.12 16.63 1.19
N LEU A 109 9.55 15.99 2.21
CA LEU A 109 8.11 15.79 2.38
C LEU A 109 7.70 16.28 3.77
N ASP A 110 6.64 17.06 3.82
CA ASP A 110 6.12 17.57 5.10
C ASP A 110 5.40 16.46 5.87
N SER A 111 5.35 16.57 7.19
CA SER A 111 4.69 15.58 8.05
C SER A 111 3.20 15.41 7.74
N SER A 112 2.52 16.48 7.31
CA SER A 112 1.11 16.42 6.90
C SER A 112 0.87 15.60 5.63
N GLN A 113 1.92 15.26 4.87
CA GLN A 113 1.83 14.37 3.71
C GLN A 113 2.07 12.90 4.10
N LEU A 114 2.62 12.65 5.29
CA LEU A 114 3.16 11.36 5.74
C LEU A 114 2.31 10.74 6.85
N GLU A 115 1.00 10.96 6.78
CA GLU A 115 0.05 10.36 7.72
C GLU A 115 -0.17 8.87 7.42
N PRO A 116 -0.20 8.00 8.44
CA PRO A 116 -0.55 6.59 8.24
C PRO A 116 -1.93 6.42 7.60
N VAL A 117 -2.05 5.45 6.70
CA VAL A 117 -3.33 5.08 6.09
C VAL A 117 -3.80 3.78 6.73
N SER A 118 -5.06 3.72 7.17
CA SER A 118 -5.64 2.51 7.77
C SER A 118 -6.96 2.13 7.12
N VAL A 119 -7.19 0.84 6.97
CA VAL A 119 -8.45 0.25 6.51
C VAL A 119 -8.84 -0.86 7.46
N THR A 120 -10.10 -0.89 7.88
CA THR A 120 -10.64 -1.96 8.73
C THR A 120 -11.65 -2.78 7.94
N ALA A 121 -11.43 -4.09 7.90
CA ALA A 121 -12.42 -5.06 7.46
C ALA A 121 -13.13 -5.62 8.70
N THR A 122 -14.45 -5.75 8.62
CA THR A 122 -15.29 -6.27 9.70
C THR A 122 -16.22 -7.34 9.16
N LEU A 123 -16.48 -8.36 9.96
CA LEU A 123 -17.52 -9.35 9.73
C LEU A 123 -18.36 -9.45 11.00
N ALA A 124 -19.66 -9.24 10.87
CA ALA A 124 -20.64 -9.37 11.95
C ALA A 124 -21.87 -10.12 11.42
N VAL A 125 -21.97 -11.42 11.72
CA VAL A 125 -23.03 -12.29 11.22
C VAL A 125 -23.29 -13.42 12.21
N GLY A 126 -24.55 -13.83 12.42
CA GLY A 126 -24.86 -15.02 13.23
C GLY A 126 -24.33 -14.98 14.67
N GLY A 127 -24.16 -13.81 15.30
CA GLY A 127 -23.54 -13.72 16.64
C GLY A 127 -22.01 -13.83 16.63
N PHE A 128 -21.41 -14.05 15.47
CA PHE A 128 -19.99 -13.96 15.21
C PHE A 128 -19.58 -12.53 14.89
N ALA A 129 -18.49 -12.06 15.50
CA ALA A 129 -17.93 -10.73 15.23
C ALA A 129 -16.41 -10.79 15.20
N MET A 130 -15.83 -10.38 14.08
CA MET A 130 -14.39 -10.24 13.92
C MET A 130 -14.05 -8.97 13.13
N SER A 131 -12.84 -8.47 13.33
CA SER A 131 -12.29 -7.36 12.58
C SER A 131 -10.78 -7.50 12.45
N ALA A 132 -10.26 -6.86 11.41
CA ALA A 132 -8.84 -6.61 11.26
C ALA A 132 -8.63 -5.22 10.68
N THR A 133 -7.70 -4.48 11.27
CA THR A 133 -7.26 -3.17 10.82
C THR A 133 -5.87 -3.30 10.26
N THR A 134 -5.72 -3.01 8.97
CA THR A 134 -4.43 -2.92 8.29
C THR A 134 -4.00 -1.46 8.22
N THR A 135 -2.75 -1.18 8.58
CA THR A 135 -2.18 0.17 8.63
C THR A 135 -0.85 0.21 7.87
N ALA A 136 -0.75 1.11 6.88
CA ALA A 136 0.49 1.43 6.19
C ALA A 136 1.10 2.72 6.77
N LYS A 137 2.36 2.66 7.19
CA LYS A 137 3.11 3.80 7.78
C LYS A 137 4.29 4.15 6.89
N PRO A 138 4.50 5.44 6.54
CA PRO A 138 5.65 5.82 5.75
C PRO A 138 6.92 5.69 6.59
N VAL A 139 8.00 5.20 5.99
CA VAL A 139 9.26 4.99 6.72
C VAL A 139 10.47 5.63 6.05
N ARG A 140 10.50 5.73 4.72
CA ARG A 140 11.61 6.35 3.99
C ARG A 140 11.23 6.80 2.59
N LEU A 141 11.95 7.80 2.09
CA LEU A 141 11.94 8.25 0.70
C LEU A 141 13.18 7.74 -0.02
N ALA A 142 13.01 7.13 -1.18
CA ALA A 142 14.07 6.83 -2.14
C ALA A 142 14.13 7.91 -3.22
N ILE A 143 15.34 8.37 -3.54
CA ILE A 143 15.64 9.39 -4.56
C ILE A 143 16.45 8.73 -5.69
N ARG A 144 15.93 8.75 -6.91
CA ARG A 144 16.65 8.35 -8.12
C ARG A 144 16.78 9.55 -9.06
N PRO A 145 17.99 10.10 -9.27
CA PRO A 145 18.19 11.33 -10.04
C PRO A 145 17.75 11.31 -11.51
N GLY A 146 17.55 10.13 -12.10
CA GLY A 146 17.24 10.00 -13.54
C GLY A 146 18.46 10.14 -14.46
N THR A 147 19.67 10.22 -13.89
CA THR A 147 20.96 10.22 -14.62
C THR A 147 22.05 9.61 -13.74
N ALA A 148 23.09 9.07 -14.37
CA ALA A 148 24.32 8.66 -13.68
C ALA A 148 25.21 9.87 -13.30
N ASP A 149 25.03 11.00 -13.97
CA ASP A 149 25.76 12.25 -13.72
C ASP A 149 25.15 13.03 -12.53
N ALA A 150 24.90 12.35 -11.41
CA ALA A 150 24.34 12.94 -10.21
C ALA A 150 24.76 12.17 -8.95
N ARG A 151 24.80 12.87 -7.82
CA ARG A 151 25.04 12.30 -6.48
C ARG A 151 23.84 12.57 -5.60
N THR A 152 23.30 11.54 -4.95
CA THR A 152 22.23 11.70 -3.98
C THR A 152 22.78 12.13 -2.62
N LEU A 153 21.94 12.82 -1.85
CA LEU A 153 22.18 13.21 -0.47
C LEU A 153 21.03 12.62 0.37
N PRO A 154 21.31 11.75 1.36
CA PRO A 154 22.61 11.14 1.62
C PRO A 154 23.05 10.20 0.47
N ALA A 155 24.29 9.72 0.53
CA ALA A 155 24.76 8.68 -0.38
C ALA A 155 23.83 7.46 -0.31
N GLY A 156 23.45 6.91 -1.47
CA GLY A 156 22.45 5.82 -1.58
C GLY A 156 21.01 6.32 -1.69
N GLY A 157 20.75 7.62 -1.53
CA GLY A 157 19.49 8.25 -1.91
C GLY A 157 18.29 7.82 -1.05
N THR A 158 18.55 7.32 0.15
CA THR A 158 17.50 6.90 1.08
C THR A 158 17.42 7.88 2.24
N CYS A 159 16.21 8.37 2.48
CA CYS A 159 15.90 9.42 3.43
C CYS A 159 14.84 8.93 4.42
N PRO A 160 15.19 8.60 5.67
CA PRO A 160 14.21 8.10 6.64
C PRO A 160 13.23 9.20 7.09
N VAL A 161 12.08 8.78 7.59
CA VAL A 161 11.19 9.65 8.36
C VAL A 161 11.91 10.06 9.65
N GLY A 162 12.04 11.36 9.88
CA GLY A 162 12.67 11.93 11.07
C GLY A 162 11.73 12.01 12.26
N GLY A 163 12.26 12.39 13.43
CA GLY A 163 11.49 12.45 14.69
C GLY A 163 10.30 13.42 14.71
N GLY A 164 10.17 14.30 13.70
CA GLY A 164 9.01 15.18 13.51
C GLY A 164 7.96 14.64 12.52
N GLY A 165 8.10 13.40 12.06
CA GLY A 165 7.20 12.79 11.05
C GLY A 165 7.42 13.29 9.61
N ALA A 166 8.38 14.20 9.39
CA ALA A 166 8.76 14.69 8.07
C ALA A 166 9.95 13.89 7.52
N ILE A 167 10.11 13.89 6.19
CA ILE A 167 11.31 13.36 5.53
C ILE A 167 12.11 14.53 4.97
N GLY A 168 13.41 14.57 5.31
CA GLY A 168 14.28 15.69 4.97
C GLY A 168 13.99 16.93 5.83
N GLU A 169 14.27 18.10 5.27
CA GLU A 169 14.02 19.38 5.95
C GLU A 169 13.59 20.43 4.93
N PRO A 170 12.56 21.25 5.23
CA PRO A 170 12.18 22.35 4.36
C PRO A 170 13.32 23.34 4.14
N PHE A 171 13.50 23.75 2.88
CA PHE A 171 14.46 24.79 2.52
C PHE A 171 14.05 26.15 3.12
N ALA A 172 15.04 26.90 3.59
CA ALA A 172 14.89 28.29 4.00
C ALA A 172 16.07 29.10 3.43
N ALA A 173 15.84 30.37 3.08
CA ALA A 173 16.84 31.20 2.39
C ALA A 173 18.21 31.24 3.11
N GLY A 174 18.22 31.26 4.45
CA GLY A 174 19.44 31.21 5.26
C GLY A 174 20.19 29.86 5.26
N LYS A 175 19.73 28.87 4.49
CA LYS A 175 20.33 27.52 4.38
C LYS A 175 20.94 27.25 3.00
N ALA A 176 21.07 28.27 2.15
CA ALA A 176 21.62 28.11 0.79
C ALA A 176 23.02 27.47 0.78
N ASP A 177 23.85 27.77 1.77
CA ASP A 177 25.22 27.23 1.88
C ASP A 177 25.28 25.90 2.64
N ARG A 178 24.13 25.35 3.06
CA ARG A 178 24.07 24.07 3.79
C ARG A 178 23.83 22.91 2.83
N THR A 179 24.40 21.76 3.18
CA THR A 179 24.04 20.49 2.56
C THR A 179 22.67 20.06 3.07
N PRO A 180 21.69 19.79 2.19
CA PRO A 180 20.41 19.29 2.63
C PRO A 180 20.54 17.88 3.24
N PRO A 181 19.69 17.54 4.23
CA PRO A 181 19.64 16.16 4.73
C PRO A 181 19.15 15.18 3.64
N CYS A 182 18.34 15.67 2.71
CA CYS A 182 17.78 14.92 1.59
C CYS A 182 17.85 15.74 0.31
N GLY A 183 18.45 15.20 -0.75
CA GLY A 183 18.69 15.96 -1.95
C GLY A 183 19.41 15.21 -3.06
N VAL A 184 19.72 15.95 -4.11
CA VAL A 184 20.50 15.49 -5.25
C VAL A 184 21.38 16.62 -5.77
N THR A 185 22.63 16.32 -6.10
CA THR A 185 23.54 17.24 -6.78
C THR A 185 23.82 16.70 -8.17
N TYR A 186 23.40 17.43 -9.20
CA TYR A 186 23.68 17.08 -10.59
C TYR A 186 25.06 17.57 -11.01
N LEU A 187 25.79 16.73 -11.74
CA LEU A 187 27.17 16.97 -12.18
C LEU A 187 27.23 17.48 -13.63
N LYS A 188 26.10 17.46 -14.35
CA LYS A 188 26.02 17.86 -15.75
C LYS A 188 24.72 18.60 -16.04
N SER A 189 24.77 19.52 -17.02
CA SER A 189 23.60 20.20 -17.56
C SER A 189 22.64 19.22 -18.24
N SER A 190 21.34 19.47 -18.10
CA SER A 190 20.32 18.73 -18.87
C SER A 190 20.12 19.29 -20.28
N GLY A 191 20.83 20.37 -20.65
CA GLY A 191 20.66 21.06 -21.93
C GLY A 191 19.25 21.65 -22.06
N ASP A 192 18.59 21.40 -23.19
CA ASP A 192 17.19 21.78 -23.43
C ASP A 192 16.17 20.76 -22.91
N ALA A 193 16.65 19.61 -22.40
CA ALA A 193 15.83 18.58 -21.78
C ALA A 193 15.79 18.75 -20.25
N ALA A 194 15.22 17.76 -19.56
CA ALA A 194 15.18 17.66 -18.11
C ALA A 194 15.51 16.23 -17.66
N TYR A 195 16.10 16.09 -16.47
CA TYR A 195 16.25 14.79 -15.83
C TYR A 195 14.94 14.39 -15.15
N ARG A 196 14.53 13.14 -15.34
CA ARG A 196 13.32 12.60 -14.70
C ARG A 196 13.66 12.09 -13.30
N LEU A 197 13.64 13.01 -12.33
CA LEU A 197 13.84 12.70 -10.91
C LEU A 197 12.67 11.83 -10.42
N GLN A 198 12.98 10.66 -9.88
CA GLN A 198 11.99 9.80 -9.25
C GLN A 198 12.15 9.86 -7.73
N THR A 199 11.06 10.18 -7.04
CA THR A 199 10.98 10.15 -5.59
C THR A 199 9.86 9.20 -5.19
N ALA A 200 10.16 8.18 -4.39
CA ALA A 200 9.18 7.18 -3.96
C ALA A 200 9.28 6.90 -2.47
N VAL A 201 8.14 6.91 -1.78
CA VAL A 201 8.03 6.61 -0.36
C VAL A 201 7.72 5.14 -0.18
N THR A 202 8.50 4.47 0.68
CA THR A 202 8.21 3.13 1.16
C THR A 202 7.33 3.23 2.41
N TRP A 203 6.30 2.41 2.43
CA TRP A 203 5.30 2.29 3.48
C TRP A 203 5.35 0.89 4.04
N ASP A 204 5.67 0.78 5.33
CA ASP A 204 5.66 -0.47 6.07
C ASP A 204 4.23 -0.76 6.48
N THR A 205 3.77 -1.98 6.20
CA THR A 205 2.37 -2.35 6.44
C THR A 205 2.28 -3.43 7.51
N ALA A 206 1.43 -3.18 8.51
CA ALA A 206 1.14 -4.15 9.56
C ALA A 206 -0.36 -4.15 9.86
N TRP A 207 -0.85 -5.19 10.52
CA TRP A 207 -2.25 -5.32 10.88
C TRP A 207 -2.46 -5.85 12.30
N THR A 208 -3.62 -5.52 12.85
CA THR A 208 -4.10 -6.01 14.15
C THR A 208 -5.57 -6.39 14.04
N GLY A 209 -5.98 -7.48 14.67
CA GLY A 209 -7.36 -7.97 14.61
C GLY A 209 -7.90 -8.50 15.92
N THR A 210 -9.12 -9.01 15.87
CA THR A 210 -9.82 -9.63 17.01
C THR A 210 -8.98 -10.71 17.67
N GLY A 211 -9.07 -10.82 19.00
CA GLY A 211 -8.29 -11.79 19.78
C GLY A 211 -6.81 -11.44 19.93
N GLY A 212 -6.37 -10.26 19.49
CA GLY A 212 -4.96 -9.85 19.54
C GLY A 212 -4.11 -10.43 18.41
N ALA A 213 -4.75 -11.03 17.39
CA ALA A 213 -4.07 -11.46 16.18
C ALA A 213 -3.44 -10.26 15.46
N GLY A 214 -2.34 -10.50 14.75
CA GLY A 214 -1.66 -9.46 14.00
C GLY A 214 -0.40 -9.98 13.33
N GLY A 215 0.20 -9.12 12.51
CA GLY A 215 1.41 -9.44 11.78
C GLY A 215 1.78 -8.36 10.78
N ASP A 216 2.82 -8.64 10.01
CA ASP A 216 3.28 -7.79 8.93
C ASP A 216 2.65 -8.19 7.59
N LEU A 217 2.50 -7.22 6.71
CA LEU A 217 2.08 -7.40 5.32
C LEU A 217 3.14 -6.78 4.40
N PRO A 218 3.15 -7.14 3.10
CA PRO A 218 4.13 -6.61 2.18
C PRO A 218 4.19 -5.08 2.15
N ASP A 219 5.40 -4.53 2.08
CA ASP A 219 5.60 -3.09 1.97
C ASP A 219 5.18 -2.55 0.60
N GLY A 220 4.64 -1.33 0.60
CA GLY A 220 4.30 -0.61 -0.61
C GLY A 220 5.30 0.50 -0.92
N THR A 221 5.67 0.72 -2.19
CA THR A 221 6.51 1.86 -2.59
C THR A 221 5.82 2.67 -3.67
N TYR A 222 5.50 3.93 -3.36
CA TYR A 222 4.70 4.81 -4.22
C TYR A 222 5.38 6.16 -4.40
N GLY A 223 5.35 6.69 -5.62
CA GLY A 223 6.06 7.91 -5.95
C GLY A 223 5.51 8.61 -7.18
N GLN A 224 5.91 9.87 -7.34
CA GLN A 224 5.59 10.67 -8.52
C GLN A 224 6.88 11.21 -9.12
N PRO A 225 7.15 10.98 -10.42
CA PRO A 225 8.32 11.54 -11.08
C PRO A 225 8.16 13.05 -11.29
N GLN A 226 9.28 13.76 -11.33
CA GLN A 226 9.34 15.20 -11.55
C GLN A 226 10.48 15.51 -12.52
N ASP A 227 10.23 16.39 -13.48
CA ASP A 227 11.26 16.81 -14.43
C ASP A 227 12.09 17.95 -13.83
N VAL A 228 13.41 17.78 -13.77
CA VAL A 228 14.36 18.74 -13.21
C VAL A 228 15.28 19.23 -14.32
N GLN A 229 15.14 20.52 -14.67
CA GLN A 229 16.12 21.18 -15.54
C GLN A 229 17.38 21.51 -14.75
N VAL A 230 18.55 21.25 -15.32
CA VAL A 230 19.84 21.55 -14.71
C VAL A 230 20.63 22.46 -15.64
N ARG A 231 21.03 23.62 -15.13
CA ARG A 231 21.79 24.62 -15.89
C ARG A 231 23.20 24.75 -15.35
N GLU A 232 24.15 24.97 -16.24
CA GLU A 232 25.49 25.39 -15.85
C GLU A 232 25.51 26.89 -15.54
N ILE A 233 26.28 27.27 -14.52
CA ILE A 233 26.64 28.67 -14.29
C ILE A 233 27.96 28.90 -15.02
N GLN A 234 27.92 29.73 -16.06
CA GLN A 234 29.12 30.23 -16.71
C GLN A 234 29.41 31.62 -16.13
N SER A 235 30.48 31.75 -15.34
CA SER A 235 30.95 33.05 -14.89
C SER A 235 31.79 33.69 -16.00
N VAL A 236 31.31 34.78 -16.59
CA VAL A 236 32.13 35.62 -17.47
C VAL A 236 32.94 36.55 -16.57
N ASN A 237 34.23 36.30 -16.43
CA ASN A 237 35.14 37.25 -15.80
C ASN A 237 35.45 38.34 -16.84
N ARG A 238 35.13 39.61 -16.53
CA ARG A 238 35.50 40.76 -17.35
C ARG A 238 36.72 41.46 -16.77
#